data_AF-A0A135VN29-F1
#
_entry.id   AF-A0A135VN29-F1
#
_cell.length_a   1.000
_cell.length_b   1.000
_cell.length_c   1.000
_cell.angle_alpha   90.00
_cell.angle_beta   90.00
_cell.angle_gamma   90.00
#
_symmetry.space_group_name_H-M   'P 1'
#
loop_
_entity.id
_entity.type
_entity.pdbx_description
1 polymer ?
#
loop_
_entity_poly.entity_id
_entity_poly.type
_entity_poly.pdbx_seq_one_letter_code
_entity_poly.pdbx_strand_id
1 'polypeptide(L)'
;MVSPRVKFIAITVDELFLVPVAMVLAYFFVPDWFIPLTVLLIIGAIVFVAAKYYLVYPSLQESSYSFYELEGLRGKVIEEVTVSSGKIKVGAEIWEARCDTGSIGVGTEVKVVSRDMMRVIVAPFGMEND
;
A
#
# COMPACT_ATOMS: atom_id res chain seq x y z
N MET A 1 -5.57 10.78 -11.84
CA MET A 1 -5.65 9.64 -10.91
C MET A 1 -6.78 8.73 -11.36
N VAL A 2 -6.52 7.44 -11.59
CA VAL A 2 -7.53 6.49 -12.08
C VAL A 2 -8.43 6.07 -10.92
N SER A 3 -9.76 6.07 -11.11
CA SER A 3 -10.75 5.70 -10.09
C SER A 3 -10.51 4.27 -9.55
N PRO A 4 -10.67 4.00 -8.25
CA PRO A 4 -10.56 2.66 -7.67
C PRO A 4 -11.41 1.59 -8.39
N ARG A 5 -12.58 1.99 -8.92
CA ARG A 5 -13.44 1.12 -9.74
C ARG A 5 -12.76 0.68 -11.02
N VAL A 6 -12.07 1.60 -11.70
CA VAL A 6 -11.34 1.31 -12.94
C VAL A 6 -10.12 0.44 -12.66
N LYS A 7 -9.41 0.66 -11.54
CA LYS A 7 -8.32 -0.22 -11.10
C LYS A 7 -8.83 -1.64 -10.82
N PHE A 8 -9.95 -1.77 -10.13
CA PHE A 8 -10.56 -3.07 -9.86
C PHE A 8 -10.95 -3.81 -11.15
N ILE A 9 -11.60 -3.11 -12.09
CA ILE A 9 -11.96 -3.67 -13.40
C ILE A 9 -10.71 -4.11 -14.17
N ALA A 10 -9.65 -3.29 -14.19
CA ALA A 10 -8.41 -3.62 -14.89
C ALA A 10 -7.72 -4.87 -14.32
N ILE A 11 -7.73 -5.03 -12.99
CA ILE A 11 -7.13 -6.20 -12.30
C ILE A 11 -8.02 -7.44 -12.40
N THR A 12 -9.30 -7.30 -12.76
CA THR A 12 -10.27 -8.41 -12.81
C THR A 12 -10.59 -8.86 -14.25
N VAL A 13 -10.03 -8.17 -15.24
CA VAL A 13 -10.35 -8.39 -16.65
C VAL A 13 -9.90 -9.77 -17.13
N ASP A 14 -8.71 -10.20 -16.69
CA ASP A 14 -8.10 -11.48 -17.05
C ASP A 14 -8.95 -12.67 -16.60
N GLU A 15 -9.52 -12.62 -15.39
CA GLU A 15 -10.39 -13.72 -14.93
C GLU A 15 -11.73 -13.77 -15.67
N LEU A 16 -12.25 -12.63 -16.12
CA LEU A 16 -13.45 -12.60 -16.95
C LEU A 16 -13.22 -13.18 -18.35
N PHE A 17 -12.00 -13.04 -18.90
CA PHE A 17 -11.61 -13.70 -20.16
C PHE A 17 -11.35 -15.19 -20.00
N LEU A 18 -10.92 -15.64 -18.81
CA LEU A 18 -10.62 -17.04 -18.56
C LEU A 18 -11.87 -17.93 -18.64
N VAL A 19 -13.03 -17.43 -18.20
CA VAL A 19 -14.31 -18.16 -18.24
C VAL A 19 -14.73 -18.57 -19.66
N PRO A 20 -14.87 -17.66 -20.65
CA PRO A 20 -15.23 -18.05 -22.01
C PRO A 20 -14.16 -18.92 -22.68
N VAL A 21 -12.88 -18.71 -22.37
CA VAL A 21 -11.80 -19.60 -22.85
C VAL A 21 -12.00 -21.02 -22.31
N ALA A 22 -12.26 -21.17 -21.01
CA ALA A 22 -12.54 -22.45 -20.39
C ALA A 22 -13.81 -23.12 -20.97
N MET A 23 -14.85 -22.33 -21.28
CA MET A 23 -16.06 -22.84 -21.94
C MET A 23 -15.77 -23.37 -23.34
N VAL A 24 -14.97 -22.64 -24.15
CA VAL A 24 -14.58 -23.09 -25.49
C VAL A 24 -13.79 -24.40 -25.40
N LEU A 25 -12.85 -24.50 -24.47
CA LEU A 25 -12.11 -25.75 -24.24
C LEU A 25 -13.05 -26.88 -23.81
N ALA A 26 -13.97 -26.63 -22.88
CA ALA A 26 -14.93 -27.63 -22.44
C ALA A 26 -15.79 -28.18 -23.59
N TYR A 27 -16.22 -27.30 -24.51
CA TYR A 27 -17.01 -27.67 -25.66
C TYR A 27 -16.27 -28.65 -26.59
N PHE A 28 -14.97 -28.44 -26.82
CA PHE A 28 -14.16 -29.28 -27.71
C PHE A 28 -13.68 -30.59 -27.06
N PHE A 29 -13.33 -30.56 -25.77
CA PHE A 29 -12.67 -31.69 -25.11
C PHE A 29 -13.63 -32.56 -24.28
N VAL A 30 -14.72 -32.01 -23.75
CA VAL A 30 -15.67 -32.71 -22.87
C VAL A 30 -17.12 -32.26 -23.13
N PRO A 31 -17.66 -32.45 -24.36
CA PRO A 31 -18.96 -31.93 -24.76
C PRO A 31 -20.12 -32.46 -23.90
N ASP A 32 -20.05 -33.72 -23.45
CA ASP A 32 -21.09 -34.33 -22.59
C ASP A 32 -21.22 -33.62 -21.23
N TRP A 33 -20.13 -33.01 -20.75
CA TRP A 33 -20.07 -32.26 -19.50
C TRP A 33 -20.16 -30.75 -19.70
N PHE A 34 -20.37 -30.27 -20.93
CA PHE A 34 -20.33 -28.84 -21.24
C PHE A 34 -21.33 -28.03 -20.42
N ILE A 35 -22.60 -28.49 -20.35
CA ILE A 35 -23.66 -27.81 -19.60
C ILE A 35 -23.36 -27.73 -18.10
N PRO A 36 -23.11 -28.84 -17.38
CA PRO A 36 -22.82 -28.77 -15.94
C PRO A 36 -21.54 -27.98 -15.64
N LEU A 37 -20.51 -28.09 -16.48
CA LEU A 37 -19.26 -27.35 -16.29
C LEU A 37 -19.46 -25.85 -16.52
N THR A 38 -20.26 -25.46 -17.51
CA THR A 38 -20.59 -24.05 -17.77
C THR A 38 -21.32 -23.43 -16.57
N VAL A 39 -22.30 -24.12 -16.01
CA VAL A 39 -23.01 -23.64 -14.81
C VAL A 39 -22.03 -23.47 -13.64
N LEU A 40 -21.15 -24.46 -13.42
CA LEU A 40 -20.14 -24.40 -12.36
C LEU A 40 -19.15 -23.25 -12.56
N LEU A 41 -18.70 -23.00 -13.79
CA LEU A 41 -17.81 -21.91 -14.14
C LEU A 41 -18.46 -20.54 -13.89
N ILE A 42 -19.73 -20.36 -14.27
CA ILE A 42 -20.45 -19.10 -14.05
C ILE A 42 -20.61 -18.84 -12.55
N ILE A 43 -21.06 -19.82 -11.77
CA ILE A 43 -21.22 -19.68 -10.32
C ILE A 43 -19.87 -19.40 -9.66
N GLY A 44 -18.84 -20.15 -10.03
CA GLY A 44 -17.48 -19.96 -9.53
C GLY A 44 -16.93 -18.58 -9.83
N ALA A 45 -17.13 -18.07 -11.05
CA ALA A 45 -16.71 -16.74 -11.45
C ALA A 45 -17.41 -15.64 -10.63
N ILE A 46 -18.72 -15.76 -10.40
CA ILE A 46 -19.47 -14.81 -9.57
C ILE A 46 -18.92 -14.79 -8.14
N VAL A 47 -18.73 -15.96 -7.53
CA VAL A 47 -18.20 -16.08 -6.17
C VAL A 47 -16.78 -15.53 -6.09
N PHE A 48 -15.94 -15.84 -7.07
CA PHE A 48 -14.56 -15.37 -7.13
C PHE A 48 -14.49 -13.84 -7.24
N VAL A 49 -15.27 -13.24 -8.14
CA VAL A 49 -15.35 -11.78 -8.29
C VAL A 49 -15.88 -11.12 -7.01
N ALA A 50 -16.89 -11.71 -6.36
CA ALA A 50 -17.42 -11.20 -5.10
C ALA A 50 -16.39 -11.26 -3.96
N ALA A 51 -15.66 -12.36 -3.84
CA ALA A 51 -14.58 -12.51 -2.87
C ALA A 51 -13.45 -11.51 -3.13
N LYS A 52 -13.02 -11.37 -4.40
CA LYS A 52 -11.99 -10.41 -4.81
C LYS A 52 -12.45 -8.98 -4.54
N TYR A 53 -13.72 -8.66 -4.78
CA TYR A 53 -14.29 -7.36 -4.43
C TYR A 53 -14.19 -7.11 -2.93
N TYR A 54 -14.61 -8.06 -2.08
CA TYR A 54 -14.56 -7.85 -0.64
C TYR A 54 -13.13 -7.73 -0.09
N LEU A 55 -12.17 -8.48 -0.65
CA LEU A 55 -10.79 -8.52 -0.15
C LEU A 55 -9.87 -7.44 -0.76
N VAL A 56 -10.02 -7.15 -2.05
CA VAL A 56 -9.10 -6.29 -2.81
C VAL A 56 -9.65 -4.88 -2.99
N TYR A 57 -10.97 -4.69 -3.06
CA TYR A 57 -11.53 -3.36 -3.23
C TYR A 57 -11.15 -2.38 -2.09
N PRO A 58 -11.14 -2.78 -0.80
CA PRO A 58 -10.70 -1.90 0.29
C PRO A 58 -9.26 -1.40 0.10
N SER A 59 -8.32 -2.28 -0.28
CA SER A 59 -6.93 -1.90 -0.52
C SER A 59 -6.75 -1.03 -1.77
N LEU A 60 -7.67 -1.07 -2.73
CA LEU A 60 -7.68 -0.17 -3.89
C LEU A 60 -8.25 1.22 -3.57
N GLN A 61 -9.07 1.35 -2.52
CA GLN A 61 -9.56 2.64 -2.02
C GLN A 61 -8.45 3.39 -1.26
N GLU A 62 -7.61 2.65 -0.53
CA GLU A 62 -6.41 3.16 0.16
C GLU A 62 -5.30 3.51 -0.84
N SER A 63 -5.54 4.53 -1.67
CA SER A 63 -4.55 5.03 -2.63
C SER A 63 -3.61 6.10 -2.07
N SER A 64 -3.62 6.33 -0.75
CA SER A 64 -2.65 7.11 0.02
C SER A 64 -3.07 7.02 1.50
N TYR A 65 -2.14 7.02 2.47
CA TYR A 65 -2.33 6.80 3.92
C TYR A 65 -2.57 5.33 4.29
N SER A 66 -1.88 4.68 5.22
CA SER A 66 -1.01 5.12 6.31
C SER A 66 -0.05 3.95 6.62
N PHE A 67 0.98 3.75 5.79
CA PHE A 67 2.02 2.77 6.11
C PHE A 67 2.97 3.39 7.13
N TYR A 68 2.56 3.29 8.41
CA TYR A 68 3.13 3.89 9.61
C TYR A 68 2.96 5.41 9.67
N GLU A 69 1.95 5.86 10.41
CA GLU A 69 1.86 7.21 10.99
C GLU A 69 3.05 7.43 11.94
N LEU A 70 4.22 7.67 11.35
CA LEU A 70 5.40 8.13 12.08
C LEU A 70 5.26 9.61 12.43
N GLU A 71 4.42 10.34 11.70
CA GLU A 71 4.12 11.75 11.95
C GLU A 71 3.62 11.96 13.37
N GLY A 72 4.26 12.88 14.08
CA GLY A 72 3.96 13.17 15.47
C GLY A 72 4.73 12.32 16.48
N LEU A 73 5.37 11.21 16.07
CA LEU A 73 6.20 10.40 16.97
C LEU A 73 7.48 11.15 17.35
N ARG A 74 7.93 10.87 18.58
CA ARG A 74 9.20 11.38 19.11
C ARG A 74 10.30 10.35 18.85
N GLY A 75 11.45 10.86 18.43
CA GLY A 75 12.66 10.09 18.25
C GLY A 75 13.86 10.78 18.87
N LYS A 76 14.98 10.07 18.90
CA LYS A 76 16.27 10.59 19.34
C LYS A 76 17.27 10.50 18.21
N VAL A 77 18.00 11.58 17.95
CA VAL A 77 19.07 11.59 16.95
C VAL A 77 20.20 10.67 17.40
N ILE A 78 20.57 9.73 16.53
CA ILE A 78 21.70 8.81 16.76
C ILE A 78 22.88 9.11 15.83
N GLU A 79 22.62 9.77 14.69
CA GLU A 79 23.60 10.27 13.73
C GLU A 79 23.14 11.66 13.29
N GLU A 80 24.05 12.64 13.25
CA GLU A 80 23.72 14.05 12.98
C GLU A 80 22.79 14.18 11.77
N VAL A 81 21.67 14.87 11.97
CA VAL A 81 20.67 15.09 10.94
C VAL A 81 20.95 16.42 10.26
N THR A 82 21.12 16.37 8.95
CA THR A 82 21.35 17.50 8.05
C THR A 82 20.23 17.54 7.01
N VAL A 83 20.33 18.47 6.06
CA VAL A 83 19.41 18.58 4.93
C VAL A 83 19.43 17.33 4.02
N SER A 84 20.54 16.59 3.97
CA SER A 84 20.71 15.46 3.06
C SER A 84 20.66 14.08 3.73
N SER A 85 21.04 13.99 5.00
CA SER A 85 21.28 12.71 5.67
C SER A 85 21.23 12.82 7.19
N GLY A 86 20.99 11.70 7.85
CA GLY A 86 20.99 11.56 9.29
C GLY A 86 20.24 10.31 9.70
N LYS A 87 20.31 9.97 10.99
CA LYS A 87 19.54 8.84 11.52
C LYS A 87 18.95 9.17 12.88
N ILE A 88 17.71 8.75 13.06
CA ILE A 88 17.00 8.86 14.33
C ILE A 88 16.56 7.47 14.78
N LYS A 89 16.37 7.32 16.09
CA LYS A 89 15.73 6.17 16.69
C LYS A 89 14.32 6.55 17.16
N VAL A 90 13.31 5.87 16.63
CA VAL A 90 11.90 6.02 17.04
C VAL A 90 11.47 4.70 17.66
N GLY A 91 11.21 4.70 18.98
CA GLY A 91 10.97 3.45 19.73
C GLY A 91 12.16 2.48 19.63
N ALA A 92 11.95 1.32 19.00
CA ALA A 92 12.98 0.31 18.77
C ALA A 92 13.63 0.38 17.38
N GLU A 93 13.10 1.21 16.47
CA GLU A 93 13.49 1.24 15.06
C GLU A 93 14.44 2.40 14.75
N ILE A 94 15.32 2.18 13.77
CA ILE A 94 16.22 3.21 13.25
C ILE A 94 15.71 3.65 11.88
N TRP A 95 15.57 4.97 11.72
CA TRP A 95 15.03 5.58 10.50
C TRP A 95 16.04 6.56 9.90
N GLU A 96 16.15 6.57 8.57
CA GLU A 96 16.85 7.64 7.86
C GLU A 96 16.08 8.95 8.02
N ALA A 97 16.76 10.01 8.41
CA ALA A 97 16.15 11.30 8.70
C ALA A 97 16.85 12.44 7.97
N ARG A 98 16.09 13.48 7.67
CA ARG A 98 16.62 14.79 7.27
C ARG A 98 15.87 15.91 7.99
N CYS A 99 16.47 17.09 8.07
CA CYS A 99 15.82 18.31 8.54
C CYS A 99 15.88 19.36 7.44
N ASP A 100 14.80 20.13 7.24
CA ASP A 100 14.77 21.14 6.18
C ASP A 100 15.64 22.36 6.52
N THR A 101 15.97 22.55 7.80
CA THR A 101 16.73 23.70 8.29
C THR A 101 17.89 23.26 9.20
N GLY A 102 19.10 23.68 8.84
CA GLY A 102 20.31 23.56 9.66
C GLY A 102 20.82 22.12 9.84
N SER A 103 21.35 21.85 11.03
CA SER A 103 21.69 20.50 11.48
C SER A 103 21.18 20.26 12.91
N ILE A 104 20.84 19.00 13.19
CA ILE A 104 20.40 18.54 14.50
C ILE A 104 21.44 17.56 15.03
N GLY A 105 22.06 17.94 16.13
CA GLY A 105 23.13 17.17 16.76
C GLY A 105 22.67 15.82 17.32
N VAL A 106 23.64 14.93 17.52
CA VAL A 106 23.42 13.61 18.13
C VAL A 106 22.92 13.76 19.57
N GLY A 107 21.92 12.96 19.92
CA GLY A 107 21.32 12.93 21.25
C GLY A 107 20.12 13.88 21.43
N THR A 108 19.85 14.77 20.47
CA THR A 108 18.69 15.66 20.51
C THR A 108 17.39 14.91 20.29
N GLU A 109 16.35 15.29 21.04
CA GLU A 109 15.00 14.79 20.81
C GLU A 109 14.34 15.53 19.64
N VAL A 110 13.69 14.77 18.77
CA VAL A 110 13.07 15.29 17.55
C VAL A 110 11.66 14.74 17.38
N LYS A 111 10.82 15.48 16.68
CA LYS A 111 9.49 15.06 16.25
C LYS A 111 9.50 14.82 14.75
N VAL A 112 8.91 13.72 14.31
CA VAL A 112 8.68 13.48 12.88
C VAL A 112 7.55 14.40 12.43
N VAL A 113 7.87 15.28 11.49
CA VAL A 113 6.95 16.28 10.92
C VAL A 113 6.20 15.67 9.74
N SER A 114 6.94 14.97 8.88
CA SER A 114 6.40 14.32 7.69
C SER A 114 7.34 13.21 7.23
N ARG A 115 6.92 12.45 6.22
CA ARG A 115 7.75 11.42 5.59
C ARG A 115 7.94 11.71 4.11
N ASP A 116 9.18 11.65 3.65
CA ASP A 116 9.56 11.71 2.24
C ASP A 116 10.09 10.33 1.79
N MET A 117 9.23 9.55 1.13
CA MET A 117 9.50 8.18 0.67
C MET A 117 9.98 7.23 1.78
N MET A 118 11.28 6.95 1.88
CA MET A 118 11.89 6.07 2.89
C MET A 118 12.63 6.86 3.98
N ARG A 119 12.54 8.20 3.96
CA ARG A 119 13.15 9.09 4.95
C ARG A 119 12.09 9.86 5.71
N VAL A 120 12.36 10.14 6.98
CA VAL A 120 11.51 11.01 7.80
C VAL A 120 12.08 12.42 7.85
N ILE A 121 11.19 13.41 7.74
CA ILE A 121 11.53 14.81 7.97
C ILE A 121 11.27 15.10 9.43
N VAL A 122 12.29 15.64 10.11
CA VAL A 122 12.25 15.88 11.55
C VAL A 122 12.55 17.32 11.92
N ALA A 123 11.98 17.75 13.05
CA ALA A 123 12.27 19.03 13.69
C ALA A 123 12.60 18.82 15.18
N PRO A 124 13.40 19.71 15.80
CA PRO A 124 13.67 19.66 17.24
C PRO A 124 12.40 19.62 18.07
N PHE A 125 12.32 18.70 19.03
CA PHE A 125 11.20 18.63 19.96
C PHE A 125 11.34 19.76 21.00
N GLY A 126 10.42 20.74 20.96
CA GLY A 126 10.43 21.90 21.87
C GLY A 126 10.53 23.28 21.22
N MET A 127 10.57 23.37 19.88
CA MET A 127 10.28 24.62 19.16
C MET A 127 8.79 24.67 18.79
N GLU A 128 7.94 24.81 19.80
CA GLU A 128 6.57 25.28 19.60
C GLU A 128 6.66 26.81 19.68
N ASN A 129 6.44 27.50 18.55
CA ASN A 129 6.46 28.95 18.50
C ASN A 129 5.42 29.53 19.47
N ASP A 130 5.88 30.41 20.37
CA ASP A 130 5.10 31.53 20.88
C ASP A 130 4.47 32.34 19.73
#